data_AF-A0A7J6NIB5-F1
#
_entry.id   AF-A0A7J6NIB5-F1
#
_cell.length_a   1.000
_cell.length_b   1.000
_cell.length_c   1.000
_cell.angle_alpha   90.00
_cell.angle_beta   90.00
_cell.angle_gamma   90.00
#
_symmetry.space_group_name_H-M   'P 1'
#
loop_
_entity.id
_entity.type
_entity.pdbx_description
1 polymer ?
#
loop_
_entity_poly.entity_id
_entity_poly.type
_entity_poly.pdbx_seq_one_letter_code
_entity_poly.pdbx_strand_id
1 'polypeptide(L)'
;SSLASQMQDILLQPTCRNDSVLVQERVPNSLEMRFITTMGEVRHVTYSTFARISEDGLYRDFERSMDRTEAAQRWFNGDVAGLQEAESICHTCMRAWQRWMLTESDQPAPALRYDFIIGRDENDKLTVYLGELCELGFSIMDYPYAERDVFGAVVDSISWDRPCRHAGQQLPCDTLSLKTLKTQLLSSAKFCVASSRGTCYRQLSAVV
;
A
#
# COMPACT_ATOMS: atom_id res chain seq x y z
N SER A 1 13.42 -10.22 30.02
CA SER A 1 13.47 -8.78 29.70
C SER A 1 12.08 -8.34 29.27
N SER A 2 11.67 -7.10 29.54
CA SER A 2 10.39 -6.55 29.05
C SER A 2 10.54 -6.09 27.60
N LEU A 3 9.44 -6.00 26.84
CA LEU A 3 9.44 -5.44 25.48
C LEU A 3 10.04 -4.03 25.46
N ALA A 4 9.68 -3.20 26.44
CA ALA A 4 10.23 -1.84 26.59
C ALA A 4 11.77 -1.84 26.73
N SER A 5 12.33 -2.75 27.54
CA SER A 5 13.79 -2.87 27.66
C SER A 5 14.44 -3.31 26.34
N GLN A 6 13.85 -4.26 25.61
CA GLN A 6 14.38 -4.72 24.33
C GLN A 6 14.31 -3.65 23.24
N MET A 7 13.25 -2.85 23.20
CA MET A 7 13.13 -1.71 22.29
C MET A 7 14.18 -0.63 22.59
N GLN A 8 14.40 -0.35 23.87
CA GLN A 8 15.43 0.59 24.30
C GLN A 8 16.83 0.08 23.92
N ASP A 9 17.09 -1.22 24.09
CA ASP A 9 18.34 -1.84 23.67
C ASP A 9 18.59 -1.68 22.17
N ILE A 10 17.56 -1.82 21.32
CA ILE A 10 17.66 -1.61 19.86
C ILE A 10 17.97 -0.14 19.53
N LEU A 11 17.26 0.80 20.13
CA LEU A 11 17.47 2.24 19.92
C LEU A 11 18.85 2.70 20.37
N LEU A 12 19.39 2.11 21.44
CA LEU A 12 20.68 2.46 22.01
C LEU A 12 21.86 1.68 21.40
N GLN A 13 21.64 0.84 20.39
CA GLN A 13 22.75 0.19 19.69
C GLN A 13 23.65 1.28 19.09
N PRO A 14 25.00 1.21 19.27
CA PRO A 14 25.92 2.25 18.78
C PRO A 14 25.83 2.54 17.28
N THR A 15 25.26 1.62 16.50
CA THR A 15 25.08 1.72 15.05
C THR A 15 23.66 2.09 14.62
N CYS A 16 22.70 2.17 15.54
CA CYS A 16 21.34 2.54 15.20
C CYS A 16 21.29 4.04 14.87
N ARG A 17 20.86 4.37 13.65
CA ARG A 17 20.63 5.75 13.20
C ARG A 17 19.15 6.07 13.01
N ASN A 18 18.28 5.15 13.41
CA ASN A 18 16.84 5.31 13.23
C ASN A 18 16.28 6.11 14.40
N ASP A 19 15.49 7.13 14.11
CA ASP A 19 14.84 7.97 15.12
C ASP A 19 13.59 7.30 15.74
N SER A 20 13.16 6.17 15.17
CA SER A 20 11.98 5.42 15.61
C SER A 20 12.15 3.92 15.42
N VAL A 21 11.41 3.14 16.21
CA VAL A 21 11.26 1.69 16.09
C VAL A 21 9.78 1.38 15.97
N LEU A 22 9.40 0.70 14.90
CA LEU A 22 8.07 0.14 14.72
C LEU A 22 8.05 -1.27 15.34
N VAL A 23 7.09 -1.52 16.23
CA VAL A 23 6.87 -2.83 16.82
C VAL A 23 5.52 -3.33 16.38
N GLN A 24 5.52 -4.54 15.80
CA GLN A 24 4.32 -5.21 15.34
C GLN A 24 4.24 -6.58 16.01
N GLU A 25 3.01 -7.02 16.26
CA GLU A 25 2.76 -8.39 16.71
C GLU A 25 3.22 -9.38 15.64
N ARG A 26 3.85 -10.47 16.08
CA ARG A 26 4.16 -11.59 15.20
C ARG A 26 2.91 -12.45 15.05
N VAL A 27 2.32 -12.43 13.86
CA VAL A 27 1.13 -13.21 13.53
C VAL A 27 1.47 -14.44 12.68
N PRO A 28 0.61 -15.47 12.66
CA PRO A 28 0.69 -16.55 11.67
C PRO A 28 0.65 -15.96 10.25
N ASN A 29 1.61 -16.35 9.41
CA ASN A 29 1.75 -15.84 8.06
C ASN A 29 1.95 -16.98 7.07
N SER A 30 0.94 -17.21 6.23
CA SER A 30 1.01 -18.08 5.05
C SER A 30 1.16 -17.28 3.77
N LEU A 31 0.55 -16.08 3.72
CA LEU A 31 0.44 -15.26 2.53
C LEU A 31 0.22 -13.77 2.89
N GLU A 32 0.77 -12.87 2.08
CA GLU A 32 0.37 -11.46 1.98
C GLU A 32 -0.69 -11.27 0.87
N MET A 33 -1.83 -10.66 1.21
CA MET A 33 -2.80 -10.11 0.26
C MET A 33 -2.64 -8.60 0.17
N ARG A 34 -2.25 -8.13 -1.01
CA ARG A 34 -2.08 -6.71 -1.32
C ARG A 34 -3.25 -6.19 -2.12
N PHE A 35 -3.96 -5.22 -1.57
CA PHE A 35 -5.04 -4.51 -2.25
C PHE A 35 -4.55 -3.13 -2.66
N ILE A 36 -4.76 -2.79 -3.93
CA ILE A 36 -4.57 -1.43 -4.43
C ILE A 36 -5.95 -0.85 -4.68
N THR A 37 -6.21 0.27 -4.02
CA THR A 37 -7.44 1.04 -4.22
C THR A 37 -7.13 2.33 -4.93
N THR A 38 -8.02 2.75 -5.82
CA THR A 38 -8.05 4.11 -6.35
C THR A 38 -9.44 4.67 -6.15
N MET A 39 -9.53 5.90 -5.66
CA MET A 39 -10.82 6.56 -5.43
C MET A 39 -11.75 5.77 -4.49
N GLY A 40 -11.19 5.06 -3.51
CA GLY A 40 -11.94 4.21 -2.60
C GLY A 40 -12.30 2.81 -3.15
N GLU A 41 -12.10 2.55 -4.44
CA GLU A 41 -12.44 1.28 -5.08
C GLU A 41 -11.22 0.38 -5.21
N VAL A 42 -11.37 -0.91 -4.92
CA VAL A 42 -10.32 -1.91 -5.19
C VAL A 42 -10.15 -2.07 -6.69
N ARG A 43 -8.91 -1.88 -7.16
CA ARG A 43 -8.53 -2.05 -8.56
C ARG A 43 -7.69 -3.29 -8.81
N HIS A 44 -6.90 -3.68 -7.82
CA HIS A 44 -5.99 -4.79 -7.96
C HIS A 44 -5.82 -5.53 -6.64
N VAL A 45 -5.70 -6.85 -6.74
CA VAL A 45 -5.37 -7.74 -5.62
C VAL A 45 -4.22 -8.62 -6.05
N THR A 46 -3.16 -8.66 -5.24
CA THR A 46 -2.03 -9.55 -5.43
C THR A 46 -1.92 -10.48 -4.22
N TYR A 47 -1.78 -11.76 -4.46
CA TYR A 47 -1.50 -12.77 -3.45
C TYR A 47 -0.01 -13.11 -3.56
N SER A 48 0.74 -13.00 -2.47
CA SER A 48 2.18 -13.25 -2.52
C SER A 48 2.70 -13.94 -1.27
N THR A 49 3.76 -14.72 -1.46
CA THR A 49 4.52 -15.31 -0.35
C THR A 49 6.02 -15.25 -0.66
N PHE A 50 6.83 -15.30 0.40
CA PHE A 50 8.27 -15.42 0.26
C PHE A 50 8.63 -16.89 0.11
N ALA A 51 9.10 -17.29 -1.07
CA ALA A 51 9.37 -18.69 -1.37
C ALA A 51 10.65 -19.20 -0.68
N ARG A 52 11.63 -18.31 -0.46
CA ARG A 52 12.91 -18.71 0.11
C ARG A 52 13.51 -17.66 1.04
N ILE A 53 14.20 -18.13 2.07
CA ILE A 53 15.18 -17.34 2.81
C ILE A 53 16.56 -17.82 2.34
N SER A 54 17.38 -16.93 1.79
CA SER A 54 18.76 -17.27 1.41
C SER A 54 19.63 -17.53 2.64
N GLU A 55 20.80 -18.13 2.41
CA GLU A 55 21.74 -18.51 3.47
C GLU A 55 22.22 -17.31 4.31
N ASP A 56 22.17 -16.10 3.75
CA ASP A 56 22.47 -14.82 4.41
C ASP A 56 21.28 -14.27 5.22
N GLY A 57 20.17 -15.02 5.33
CA GLY A 57 18.97 -14.62 6.06
C GLY A 57 18.08 -13.63 5.31
N LEU A 58 18.37 -13.34 4.03
CA LEU A 58 17.54 -12.45 3.23
C LEU A 58 16.37 -13.19 2.60
N TYR A 59 15.21 -12.55 2.55
CA TYR A 59 14.07 -13.07 1.81
C TYR A 59 14.34 -12.95 0.30
N ARG A 60 14.22 -14.07 -0.42
CA ARG A 60 14.43 -14.21 -1.87
C ARG A 60 13.22 -14.90 -2.50
N ASP A 61 13.09 -14.72 -3.80
CA ASP A 61 12.10 -15.41 -4.64
C ASP A 61 10.65 -15.14 -4.19
N PHE A 62 10.06 -14.10 -4.77
CA PHE A 62 8.65 -13.78 -4.53
C PHE A 62 7.78 -14.65 -5.43
N GLU A 63 7.00 -15.54 -4.83
CA GLU A 63 5.91 -16.19 -5.54
C GLU A 63 4.66 -15.32 -5.47
N ARG A 64 3.97 -15.20 -6.59
CA ARG A 64 2.80 -14.35 -6.74
C ARG A 64 1.71 -15.02 -7.56
N SER A 65 0.48 -14.63 -7.27
CA SER A 65 -0.70 -14.91 -8.07
C SER A 65 -1.57 -13.66 -8.10
N MET A 66 -2.29 -13.45 -9.20
CA MET A 66 -3.39 -12.48 -9.30
C MET A 66 -4.76 -13.18 -9.31
N ASP A 67 -4.77 -14.51 -9.30
CA ASP A 67 -5.97 -15.33 -9.28
C ASP A 67 -6.17 -15.98 -7.90
N ARG A 68 -7.35 -15.76 -7.32
CA ARG A 68 -7.72 -16.30 -6.01
C ARG A 68 -7.70 -17.83 -5.98
N THR A 69 -8.18 -18.47 -7.04
CA THR A 69 -8.30 -19.93 -7.09
C THR A 69 -6.92 -20.56 -7.12
N GLU A 70 -6.03 -20.02 -7.94
CA GLU A 70 -4.62 -20.40 -7.99
C GLU A 70 -3.92 -20.16 -6.64
N ALA A 71 -4.16 -19.01 -6.00
CA ALA A 71 -3.60 -18.71 -4.68
C ALA A 71 -4.07 -19.72 -3.62
N ALA A 72 -5.36 -20.01 -3.58
CA ALA A 72 -5.93 -20.99 -2.66
C ALA A 72 -5.38 -22.40 -2.89
N GLN A 73 -5.23 -22.81 -4.15
CA GLN A 73 -4.63 -24.11 -4.51
C GLN A 73 -3.19 -24.21 -4.05
N ARG A 74 -2.38 -23.17 -4.27
CA ARG A 74 -0.95 -23.17 -3.93
C ARG A 74 -0.69 -23.13 -2.43
N TRP A 75 -1.41 -22.28 -1.69
CA TRP A 75 -1.02 -21.93 -0.32
C TRP A 75 -2.04 -22.33 0.75
N PHE A 76 -3.24 -22.78 0.35
CA PHE A 76 -4.33 -23.10 1.27
C PHE A 76 -5.05 -24.42 0.94
N ASN A 77 -4.38 -25.38 0.31
CA ASN A 77 -4.94 -26.71 -0.03
C ASN A 77 -6.25 -26.66 -0.84
N GLY A 78 -6.43 -25.61 -1.66
CA GLY A 78 -7.64 -25.43 -2.46
C GLY A 78 -8.83 -24.83 -1.71
N ASP A 79 -8.63 -24.27 -0.50
CA ASP A 79 -9.66 -23.60 0.30
C ASP A 79 -10.06 -22.22 -0.28
N VAL A 80 -10.72 -22.24 -1.44
CA VAL A 80 -11.17 -21.03 -2.14
C VAL A 80 -12.24 -20.27 -1.34
N ALA A 81 -13.12 -21.00 -0.65
CA ALA A 81 -14.19 -20.42 0.14
C ALA A 81 -13.66 -19.65 1.35
N GLY A 82 -12.69 -20.23 2.08
CA GLY A 82 -12.01 -19.54 3.16
C GLY A 82 -11.29 -18.29 2.67
N LEU A 83 -10.58 -18.36 1.55
CA LEU A 83 -9.86 -17.19 1.02
C LEU A 83 -10.82 -16.08 0.57
N GLN A 84 -11.99 -16.44 0.03
CA GLN A 84 -13.05 -15.49 -0.30
C GLN A 84 -13.67 -14.84 0.96
N GLU A 85 -13.84 -15.58 2.06
CA GLU A 85 -14.26 -15.01 3.35
C GLU A 85 -13.20 -14.02 3.87
N ALA A 86 -11.92 -14.38 3.78
CA ALA A 86 -10.81 -13.51 4.15
C ALA A 86 -10.77 -12.21 3.32
N GLU A 87 -10.98 -12.27 2.00
CA GLU A 87 -11.14 -11.08 1.15
C GLU A 87 -12.28 -10.18 1.63
N SER A 88 -13.43 -10.76 1.98
CA SER A 88 -14.58 -10.00 2.48
C SER A 88 -14.27 -9.24 3.78
N ILE A 89 -13.50 -9.87 4.68
CA ILE A 89 -12.99 -9.23 5.90
C ILE A 89 -12.04 -8.09 5.54
N CYS A 90 -11.10 -8.31 4.61
CA CYS A 90 -10.19 -7.27 4.11
C CYS A 90 -10.96 -6.06 3.57
N HIS A 91 -11.98 -6.29 2.73
CA HIS A 91 -12.84 -5.22 2.20
C HIS A 91 -13.56 -4.46 3.30
N THR A 92 -14.01 -5.14 4.35
CA THR A 92 -14.65 -4.49 5.50
C THR A 92 -13.66 -3.61 6.26
N CYS A 93 -12.44 -4.10 6.50
CA CYS A 93 -11.36 -3.34 7.12
C CYS A 93 -10.96 -2.12 6.28
N MET A 94 -10.75 -2.28 4.97
CA MET A 94 -10.43 -1.17 4.06
C MET A 94 -11.49 -0.07 4.10
N ARG A 95 -12.79 -0.42 4.06
CA ARG A 95 -13.87 0.58 4.16
C ARG A 95 -13.83 1.33 5.48
N ALA A 96 -13.50 0.67 6.58
CA ALA A 96 -13.38 1.32 7.88
C ALA A 96 -12.23 2.34 7.88
N TRP A 97 -11.06 1.95 7.37
CA TRP A 97 -9.89 2.84 7.23
C TRP A 97 -10.16 4.02 6.30
N GLN A 98 -10.76 3.78 5.14
CA GLN A 98 -11.13 4.86 4.21
C GLN A 98 -12.09 5.87 4.86
N ARG A 99 -13.06 5.40 5.64
CA ARG A 99 -13.96 6.29 6.40
C ARG A 99 -13.22 7.08 7.47
N TRP A 100 -12.27 6.45 8.16
CA TRP A 100 -11.45 7.14 9.15
C TRP A 100 -10.54 8.19 8.49
N MET A 101 -9.90 7.90 7.35
CA MET A 101 -9.10 8.91 6.62
C MET A 101 -9.92 10.12 6.16
N LEU A 102 -11.21 9.93 5.88
CA LEU A 102 -12.13 11.05 5.57
C LEU A 102 -12.45 11.93 6.78
N THR A 103 -12.07 11.55 8.01
CA THR A 103 -12.15 12.46 9.16
C THR A 103 -10.97 13.41 9.22
N GLU A 104 -9.83 13.02 8.63
CA GLU A 104 -8.58 13.80 8.60
C GLU A 104 -8.40 14.59 7.30
N SER A 105 -9.19 14.28 6.27
CA SER A 105 -9.13 14.93 4.96
C SER A 105 -10.52 15.16 4.38
N ASP A 106 -10.73 16.34 3.80
CA ASP A 106 -11.97 16.70 3.11
C ASP A 106 -12.22 15.88 1.84
N GLN A 107 -11.20 15.16 1.36
CA GLN A 107 -11.22 14.38 0.12
C GLN A 107 -10.66 12.96 0.36
N PRO A 108 -11.17 11.95 -0.35
CA PRO A 108 -10.61 10.61 -0.27
C PRO A 108 -9.18 10.60 -0.80
N ALA A 109 -8.32 9.79 -0.18
CA ALA A 109 -6.99 9.55 -0.73
C ALA A 109 -7.11 8.98 -2.15
N PRO A 110 -6.39 9.56 -3.15
CA PRO A 110 -6.55 9.19 -4.55
C PRO A 110 -6.16 7.74 -4.81
N ALA A 111 -5.16 7.24 -4.10
CA ALA A 111 -4.73 5.85 -4.16
C ALA A 111 -4.13 5.40 -2.83
N LEU A 112 -4.45 4.16 -2.44
CA LEU A 112 -3.96 3.53 -1.22
C LEU A 112 -3.60 2.08 -1.49
N ARG A 113 -2.58 1.59 -0.79
CA ARG A 113 -2.23 0.17 -0.70
C ARG A 113 -2.53 -0.35 0.69
N TYR A 114 -3.17 -1.51 0.74
CA TYR A 114 -3.39 -2.27 1.97
C TYR A 114 -2.73 -3.63 1.84
N ASP A 115 -1.84 -3.95 2.75
CA ASP A 115 -1.22 -5.26 2.86
C ASP A 115 -1.85 -5.98 4.05
N PHE A 116 -2.47 -7.12 3.79
CA PHE A 116 -3.04 -8.00 4.80
C PHE A 116 -2.24 -9.29 4.88
N ILE A 117 -1.95 -9.74 6.10
CA ILE A 117 -1.32 -11.03 6.36
C ILE A 117 -2.41 -12.06 6.64
N ILE A 118 -2.35 -13.17 5.91
CA ILE A 118 -3.29 -14.28 6.01
C ILE A 118 -2.57 -15.50 6.56
N GLY A 119 -3.14 -16.08 7.59
CA GLY A 119 -2.64 -17.29 8.23
C GLY A 119 -3.78 -18.23 8.60
N ARG A 120 -3.50 -19.24 9.43
CA ARG A 120 -4.51 -20.12 10.04
C ARG A 120 -4.45 -20.04 11.56
N ASP A 121 -5.60 -20.13 12.21
CA ASP A 121 -5.71 -20.28 13.66
C ASP A 121 -5.57 -21.76 14.10
N GLU A 122 -5.72 -22.01 15.40
CA GLU A 122 -5.66 -23.38 15.97
C GLU A 122 -6.76 -24.33 15.45
N ASN A 123 -7.83 -23.81 14.85
CA ASN A 123 -8.95 -24.57 14.30
C ASN A 123 -8.87 -24.69 12.78
N ASP A 124 -7.70 -24.38 12.20
CA ASP A 124 -7.46 -24.35 10.76
C ASP A 124 -8.33 -23.31 10.01
N LYS A 125 -8.90 -22.30 10.69
CA LYS A 125 -9.64 -21.22 10.03
C LYS A 125 -8.69 -20.14 9.53
N LEU A 126 -8.92 -19.61 8.33
CA LEU A 126 -8.16 -18.46 7.84
C LEU A 126 -8.37 -17.22 8.72
N THR A 127 -7.26 -16.58 9.07
CA THR A 127 -7.22 -15.35 9.86
C THR A 127 -6.70 -14.20 9.02
N VAL A 128 -7.13 -12.97 9.34
CA VAL A 128 -6.79 -11.75 8.61
C VAL A 128 -6.20 -10.73 9.56
N TYR A 129 -4.98 -10.29 9.28
CA TYR A 129 -4.30 -9.23 10.04
C TYR A 129 -3.93 -8.10 9.09
N LEU A 130 -4.17 -6.85 9.49
CA LEU A 130 -3.64 -5.71 8.73
C LEU A 130 -2.13 -5.60 8.98
N GLY A 131 -1.34 -5.67 7.91
CA GLY A 131 0.11 -5.52 7.97
C GLY A 131 0.54 -4.08 7.74
N GLU A 132 0.20 -3.52 6.57
CA GLU A 132 0.64 -2.18 6.17
C GLU A 132 -0.50 -1.42 5.47
N LEU A 133 -0.57 -0.12 5.74
CA LEU A 133 -1.39 0.85 5.02
C LEU A 133 -0.46 1.92 4.47
N CYS A 134 -0.40 2.06 3.14
CA CYS A 134 0.38 3.10 2.49
C CYS A 134 -0.50 4.03 1.68
N GLU A 135 -0.34 5.32 1.94
CA GLU A 135 -0.67 6.37 0.99
C GLU A 135 0.49 6.57 0.01
N LEU A 136 0.18 6.96 -1.23
CA LEU A 136 1.07 7.49 -2.29
C LEU A 136 2.58 7.11 -2.26
N GLY A 137 3.07 6.54 -3.36
CA GLY A 137 4.48 6.11 -3.48
C GLY A 137 4.72 4.66 -3.06
N PHE A 138 3.64 3.92 -2.83
CA PHE A 138 3.69 2.48 -2.65
C PHE A 138 4.07 1.76 -3.96
N SER A 139 4.71 0.59 -3.81
CA SER A 139 5.02 -0.26 -4.95
C SER A 139 3.74 -0.82 -5.58
N ILE A 140 3.57 -0.58 -6.88
CA ILE A 140 2.38 -0.96 -7.65
C ILE A 140 2.55 -2.38 -8.27
N MET A 141 3.45 -3.19 -7.71
CA MET A 141 3.91 -4.51 -8.19
C MET A 141 2.91 -5.26 -9.08
N ASP A 142 3.33 -5.56 -10.31
CA ASP A 142 2.65 -6.43 -11.27
C ASP A 142 1.18 -6.07 -11.60
N TYR A 143 0.65 -4.95 -11.12
CA TYR A 143 -0.68 -4.44 -11.48
C TYR A 143 -0.64 -3.89 -12.93
N PRO A 144 -1.32 -4.53 -13.88
CA PRO A 144 -1.37 -4.03 -15.25
C PRO A 144 -2.11 -2.69 -15.30
N TYR A 145 -1.55 -1.70 -16.01
CA TYR A 145 -2.14 -0.36 -16.17
C TYR A 145 -2.21 0.49 -14.89
N ALA A 146 -1.44 0.09 -13.88
CA ALA A 146 -1.14 0.84 -12.67
C ALA A 146 -0.95 2.34 -12.90
N GLU A 147 -0.14 2.69 -13.90
CA GLU A 147 0.21 4.06 -14.22
C GLU A 147 -1.02 4.87 -14.64
N ARG A 148 -1.96 4.26 -15.37
CA ARG A 148 -3.17 4.94 -15.78
C ARG A 148 -4.11 5.12 -14.59
N ASP A 149 -4.30 4.07 -13.80
CA ASP A 149 -5.36 4.05 -12.79
C ASP A 149 -4.93 4.79 -11.51
N VAL A 150 -3.68 4.60 -11.06
CA VAL A 150 -3.12 5.27 -9.88
C VAL A 150 -2.76 6.72 -10.21
N PHE A 151 -1.92 6.98 -11.22
CA PHE A 151 -1.56 8.37 -11.53
C PHE A 151 -2.72 9.16 -12.11
N GLY A 152 -3.65 8.50 -12.81
CA GLY A 152 -4.91 9.12 -13.23
C GLY A 152 -5.69 9.64 -12.02
N ALA A 153 -5.89 8.80 -11.00
CA ALA A 153 -6.56 9.21 -9.77
C ALA A 153 -5.82 10.35 -9.04
N VAL A 154 -4.48 10.31 -9.01
CA VAL A 154 -3.68 11.40 -8.43
C VAL A 154 -3.86 12.71 -9.20
N VAL A 155 -3.74 12.69 -10.53
CA VAL A 155 -3.94 13.88 -11.38
C VAL A 155 -5.35 14.43 -11.23
N ASP A 156 -6.35 13.55 -11.21
CA ASP A 156 -7.74 13.95 -11.04
C ASP A 156 -7.95 14.55 -9.63
N SER A 157 -7.27 14.06 -8.60
CA SER A 157 -7.34 14.65 -7.24
C SER A 157 -6.75 16.05 -7.13
N ILE A 158 -5.70 16.36 -7.89
CA ILE A 158 -5.16 17.74 -7.98
C ILE A 158 -6.21 18.69 -8.56
N SER A 159 -7.01 18.21 -9.51
CA SER A 159 -8.07 19.02 -10.13
C SER A 159 -9.32 19.20 -9.25
N TRP A 160 -9.37 18.57 -8.07
CA TRP A 160 -10.45 18.80 -7.10
C TRP A 160 -10.27 20.06 -6.28
N ASP A 161 -9.20 20.82 -6.50
CA ASP A 161 -9.10 22.19 -6.01
C ASP A 161 -10.38 22.93 -6.39
N ARG A 162 -11.25 23.09 -5.40
CA ARG A 162 -12.41 23.94 -5.54
C ARG A 162 -11.85 25.33 -5.80
N PRO A 163 -12.39 26.09 -6.78
CA PRO A 163 -12.08 27.51 -6.80
C PRO A 163 -12.40 28.04 -5.42
N CYS A 164 -11.38 28.58 -4.73
CA CYS A 164 -11.57 29.28 -3.48
C CYS A 164 -12.73 30.24 -3.74
N ARG A 165 -13.90 30.01 -3.13
CA ARG A 165 -14.95 31.01 -3.13
C ARG A 165 -14.44 32.13 -2.24
N HIS A 166 -13.56 32.96 -2.78
CA HIS A 166 -13.37 34.30 -2.25
C HIS A 166 -14.75 34.91 -2.24
N ALA A 167 -15.25 35.20 -1.05
CA ALA A 167 -16.46 35.96 -0.88
C ALA A 167 -16.28 37.28 -1.64
N GLY A 168 -16.76 37.35 -2.88
CA GLY A 168 -16.97 38.60 -3.60
C GLY A 168 -16.14 38.91 -4.86
N GLN A 169 -15.14 38.14 -5.29
CA GLN A 169 -14.44 38.45 -6.56
C GLN A 169 -13.99 37.21 -7.35
N GLN A 170 -14.56 37.05 -8.55
CA GLN A 170 -14.01 36.18 -9.60
C GLN A 170 -12.71 36.82 -10.12
N LEU A 171 -11.57 36.22 -9.82
CA LEU A 171 -10.36 36.45 -10.62
C LEU A 171 -10.39 35.50 -11.83
N PRO A 172 -10.00 35.96 -13.03
CA PRO A 172 -9.88 35.08 -14.19
C PRO A 172 -8.73 34.11 -13.93
N CYS A 173 -9.08 32.85 -13.70
CA CYS A 173 -8.11 31.77 -13.63
C CYS A 173 -7.67 31.49 -15.07
N ASP A 174 -6.50 32.00 -15.46
CA ASP A 174 -5.86 31.62 -16.72
C ASP A 174 -5.56 30.11 -16.67
N THR A 175 -6.51 29.33 -17.15
CA THR A 175 -6.38 27.89 -17.31
C THR A 175 -5.29 27.59 -18.32
N LEU A 176 -4.10 27.25 -17.82
CA LEU A 176 -3.28 26.23 -18.47
C LEU A 176 -4.20 25.03 -18.68
N SER A 177 -4.59 24.78 -19.93
CA SER A 177 -5.52 23.71 -20.29
C SER A 177 -5.10 22.42 -19.61
N LEU A 178 -5.99 21.82 -18.82
CA LEU A 178 -5.81 20.52 -18.16
C LEU A 178 -5.39 19.42 -19.16
N LYS A 179 -5.74 19.56 -20.44
CA LYS A 179 -5.24 18.66 -21.50
C LYS A 179 -3.72 18.78 -21.69
N THR A 180 -3.18 19.99 -21.58
CA THR A 180 -1.74 20.27 -21.70
C THR A 180 -0.97 19.69 -20.52
N LEU A 181 -1.49 19.82 -19.29
CA LEU A 181 -0.86 19.27 -18.08
C LEU A 181 -0.92 17.74 -18.03
N LYS A 182 -2.07 17.14 -18.39
CA LYS A 182 -2.25 15.68 -18.50
C LYS A 182 -1.33 15.08 -19.57
N THR A 183 -1.16 15.77 -20.70
CA THR A 183 -0.24 15.35 -21.78
C THR A 183 1.22 15.53 -21.38
N GLN A 184 1.59 16.60 -20.67
CA GLN A 184 2.96 16.83 -20.22
C GLN A 184 3.39 15.85 -19.12
N LEU A 185 2.56 15.56 -18.11
CA LEU A 185 2.92 14.60 -17.06
C LEU A 185 3.06 13.17 -17.60
N LEU A 186 2.17 12.75 -18.51
CA LEU A 186 2.25 11.43 -19.14
C LEU A 186 3.42 11.30 -20.12
N SER A 187 3.88 12.39 -20.75
CA SER A 187 5.02 12.37 -21.68
C SER A 187 6.38 12.64 -21.02
N SER A 188 6.40 13.21 -19.81
CA SER A 188 7.63 13.56 -19.07
C SER A 188 8.08 12.50 -18.07
N ALA A 189 7.32 11.41 -17.92
CA ALA A 189 7.70 10.25 -17.12
C ALA A 189 8.90 9.52 -17.77
N LYS A 190 10.10 10.09 -17.65
CA LYS A 190 11.35 9.38 -17.88
C LYS A 190 11.62 8.49 -16.67
N PHE A 191 11.44 7.20 -16.90
CA PHE A 191 11.69 6.15 -15.93
C PHE A 191 13.13 6.20 -15.42
N CYS A 192 13.28 6.36 -14.10
CA CYS A 192 14.48 5.91 -13.41
C CYS A 192 14.30 4.42 -13.11
N VAL A 193 14.81 3.57 -13.99
CA VAL A 193 15.05 2.17 -13.62
C VAL A 193 16.24 2.20 -12.66
N ALA A 194 15.99 1.88 -11.38
CA ALA A 194 17.05 1.74 -10.40
C ALA A 194 17.96 0.56 -10.81
N SER A 195 19.03 0.91 -11.53
CA SER A 195 20.19 0.05 -11.73
C SER A 195 20.97 -0.04 -10.41
N SER A 196 21.46 -1.24 -10.14
CA SER A 196 22.11 -1.78 -8.94
C SER A 196 23.18 -0.97 -8.17
N ARG A 197 23.37 0.34 -8.36
CA ARG A 197 24.25 1.19 -7.53
C ARG A 197 23.75 2.64 -7.49
N GLY A 198 23.32 3.11 -6.32
CA GLY A 198 23.27 4.55 -5.99
C GLY A 198 21.89 5.11 -5.64
N THR A 199 21.57 5.05 -4.35
CA THR A 199 20.82 6.00 -3.51
C THR A 199 19.85 7.00 -4.18
N CYS A 200 18.57 6.90 -3.81
CA CYS A 200 17.63 8.03 -3.83
C CYS A 200 16.71 7.94 -2.59
N TYR A 201 16.93 8.81 -1.60
CA TYR A 201 16.06 8.95 -0.42
C TYR A 201 15.11 10.13 -0.61
N ARG A 202 13.81 9.87 -0.44
CA ARG A 202 12.87 10.81 0.19
C ARG A 202 11.73 10.00 0.79
N GLN A 203 11.91 9.64 2.05
CA GLN A 203 10.85 9.12 2.90
C GLN A 203 10.09 10.32 3.44
N LEU A 204 8.79 10.40 3.14
CA LEU A 204 7.88 11.31 3.82
C LEU A 204 7.55 10.68 5.17
N SER A 205 8.27 11.11 6.20
CA SER A 205 7.93 10.79 7.58
C SER A 205 6.71 11.63 7.97
N ALA A 206 5.56 11.00 8.16
CA ALA A 206 4.49 11.57 8.96
C ALA A 206 4.87 11.35 10.44
N VAL A 207 5.35 12.41 11.08
CA VAL A 207 5.44 12.49 12.54
C VAL A 207 4.05 12.89 13.03
N VAL A 208 3.48 12.12 13.95
CA VAL A 208 2.21 12.42 14.65
C VAL A 208 2.31 13.74 15.38
#